data_AF-A0A8I6RRB6-F1
#
_entry.id   AF-A0A8I6RRB6-F1
#
_cell.length_a   1.000
_cell.length_b   1.000
_cell.length_c   1.000
_cell.angle_alpha   90.00
_cell.angle_beta   90.00
_cell.angle_gamma   90.00
#
_symmetry.space_group_name_H-M   'P 1'
#
loop_
_entity.id
_entity.type
_entity.pdbx_description
1 polymer ?
#
loop_
_entity_poly.entity_id
_entity_poly.type
_entity_poly.pdbx_seq_one_letter_code
_entity_poly.pdbx_strand_id
1 'polypeptide(L)'
;MSGIGGILRAWVPQAQSVRFRFYADKIAEGRKLYRHGYKESILQRGTLPHVDGLKLPMPIYKPGDNWSQKKALFGQNDYIDILAGNPSNPDPGLHPAKILYHLPSWLRGVRGNEYQMLLKQRKALITTKYPLVRPTKWRDLNLRISYLYRFLNRKTRTWFSKKK
;
A
#
# COMPACT_ATOMS: atom_id res chain seq x y z
N MET A 1 29.63 -111.08 -25.49
CA MET A 1 28.75 -110.58 -24.41
C MET A 1 29.17 -109.14 -24.16
N SER A 2 28.47 -108.19 -24.78
CA SER A 2 27.49 -107.30 -24.14
C SER A 2 28.10 -106.29 -23.16
N GLY A 3 27.92 -104.99 -23.49
CA GLY A 3 27.91 -103.88 -22.55
C GLY A 3 29.18 -103.03 -22.52
N ILE A 4 29.16 -101.70 -22.35
CA ILE A 4 28.11 -100.69 -22.12
C ILE A 4 28.67 -99.38 -22.70
N GLY A 5 28.04 -98.84 -23.74
CA GLY A 5 28.35 -97.50 -24.25
C GLY A 5 27.58 -96.46 -23.45
N GLY A 6 28.23 -95.82 -22.47
CA GLY A 6 27.65 -94.73 -21.69
C GLY A 6 27.63 -93.43 -22.48
N ILE A 7 26.46 -93.01 -22.95
CA ILE A 7 26.24 -91.67 -23.53
C ILE A 7 26.12 -90.67 -22.37
N LEU A 8 27.12 -89.81 -22.20
CA LEU A 8 27.04 -88.65 -21.32
C LEU A 8 25.98 -87.68 -21.86
N ARG A 9 24.80 -87.66 -21.25
CA ARG A 9 23.78 -86.64 -21.51
C ARG A 9 24.30 -85.29 -21.01
N ALA A 10 24.71 -84.42 -21.92
CA ALA A 10 24.96 -83.02 -21.60
C ALA A 10 23.64 -82.38 -21.13
N TRP A 11 23.59 -81.97 -19.86
CA TRP A 11 22.46 -81.26 -19.29
C TRP A 11 22.43 -79.84 -19.87
N VAL A 12 21.55 -79.61 -20.84
CA VAL A 12 21.28 -78.25 -21.35
C VAL A 12 20.11 -77.69 -20.53
N PRO A 13 20.31 -76.66 -19.70
CA PRO A 13 19.22 -76.07 -18.95
C PRO A 13 18.18 -75.51 -19.92
N GLN A 14 16.93 -75.92 -19.74
CA GLN A 14 15.81 -75.41 -20.51
C GLN A 14 15.51 -73.98 -20.05
N ALA A 15 16.06 -72.97 -20.74
CA ALA A 15 15.83 -71.57 -20.45
C ALA A 15 14.39 -71.18 -20.84
N GLN A 16 13.44 -71.32 -19.92
CA GLN A 16 12.07 -70.84 -20.13
C GLN A 16 12.02 -69.32 -19.96
N SER A 17 11.70 -68.59 -21.03
CA SER A 17 11.45 -67.16 -20.95
C SER A 17 10.11 -66.93 -20.25
N VAL A 18 10.16 -66.61 -18.95
CA VAL A 18 8.95 -66.35 -18.14
C VAL A 18 8.37 -65.01 -18.56
N ARG A 19 7.42 -65.06 -19.50
CA ARG A 19 6.77 -63.92 -20.17
C ARG A 19 6.02 -62.96 -19.23
N PHE A 20 5.83 -63.32 -17.95
CA PHE A 20 4.98 -62.60 -16.99
C PHE A 20 5.71 -62.01 -15.77
N ARG A 21 7.05 -62.10 -15.67
CA ARG A 21 7.79 -61.49 -14.53
C ARG A 21 7.47 -59.99 -14.38
N PHE A 22 7.42 -59.29 -15.51
CA PHE A 22 7.08 -57.86 -15.57
C PHE A 22 5.73 -57.50 -14.92
N TYR A 23 4.74 -58.39 -14.96
CA TYR A 23 3.43 -58.13 -14.36
C TYR A 23 3.42 -58.42 -12.86
N ALA A 24 4.10 -59.49 -12.43
CA ALA A 24 4.28 -59.81 -11.01
C ALA A 24 5.08 -58.72 -10.28
N ASP A 25 6.17 -58.24 -10.90
CA ASP A 25 7.01 -57.16 -10.35
C ASP A 25 6.22 -55.84 -10.25
N LYS A 26 5.38 -55.53 -11.26
CA LYS A 26 4.49 -54.36 -11.25
C LYS A 26 3.41 -54.45 -10.16
N ILE A 27 2.91 -55.65 -9.85
CA ILE A 27 1.95 -55.86 -8.74
C ILE A 27 2.66 -55.70 -7.39
N ALA A 28 3.88 -56.23 -7.25
CA ALA A 28 4.69 -56.13 -6.03
C ALA A 28 5.12 -54.68 -5.73
N GLU A 29 5.46 -53.89 -6.75
CA GLU A 29 5.74 -52.45 -6.64
C GLU A 29 4.51 -51.62 -6.20
N GLY A 30 3.30 -52.17 -6.35
CA GLY A 30 2.06 -51.49 -5.99
C GLY A 30 1.64 -50.39 -6.97
N ARG A 31 0.64 -49.59 -6.58
CA ARG A 31 0.10 -48.51 -7.43
C ARG A 31 1.16 -47.42 -7.60
N LYS A 32 1.61 -47.19 -8.84
CA LYS A 32 2.51 -46.07 -9.16
C LYS A 32 1.87 -44.74 -8.77
N LEU A 33 2.43 -44.08 -7.76
CA LEU A 33 2.02 -42.77 -7.29
C LEU A 33 2.64 -41.69 -8.20
N TYR A 34 1.89 -41.24 -9.20
CA TYR A 34 2.30 -40.11 -10.02
C TYR A 34 2.20 -38.81 -9.20
N ARG A 35 3.19 -37.92 -9.34
CA ARG A 35 3.27 -36.61 -8.65
C ARG A 35 3.37 -36.69 -7.12
N HIS A 36 3.96 -37.76 -6.59
CA HIS A 36 4.27 -37.85 -5.16
C HIS A 36 5.15 -36.66 -4.73
N GLY A 37 4.69 -35.87 -3.75
CA GLY A 37 5.37 -34.67 -3.26
C GLY A 37 5.03 -33.37 -4.00
N TYR A 38 4.20 -33.40 -5.05
CA TYR A 38 3.73 -32.18 -5.70
C TYR A 38 2.75 -31.41 -4.80
N LYS A 39 3.08 -30.15 -4.48
CA LYS A 39 2.17 -29.21 -3.82
C LYS A 39 1.58 -28.28 -4.84
N GLU A 40 0.27 -28.31 -5.00
CA GLU A 40 -0.45 -27.40 -5.87
C GLU A 40 -0.45 -25.98 -5.30
N SER A 41 0.04 -25.00 -6.06
CA SER A 41 0.11 -23.59 -5.64
C SER A 41 -1.20 -22.83 -5.89
N ILE A 42 -2.11 -23.40 -6.67
CA ILE A 42 -3.38 -22.77 -7.04
C ILE A 42 -4.45 -23.24 -6.05
N LEU A 43 -5.07 -22.28 -5.36
CA LEU A 43 -6.18 -22.55 -4.45
C LEU A 43 -7.44 -22.86 -5.27
N GLN A 44 -7.71 -24.14 -5.54
CA GLN A 44 -8.90 -24.59 -6.28
C GLN A 44 -10.21 -24.56 -5.45
N ARG A 45 -10.19 -24.00 -4.23
CA ARG A 45 -11.34 -23.98 -3.31
C ARG A 45 -12.00 -22.60 -3.26
N GLY A 46 -13.30 -22.56 -3.53
CA GLY A 46 -14.14 -21.36 -3.42
C GLY A 46 -13.88 -20.33 -4.51
N THR A 47 -14.61 -19.20 -4.45
CA THR A 47 -14.52 -18.10 -5.41
C THR A 47 -13.48 -17.04 -5.03
N LEU A 48 -13.03 -17.01 -3.78
CA LEU A 48 -12.08 -16.02 -3.25
C LEU A 48 -10.86 -16.73 -2.62
N PRO A 49 -9.62 -16.41 -3.04
CA PRO A 49 -8.41 -16.99 -2.46
C PRO A 49 -8.14 -16.34 -1.09
N HIS A 50 -8.74 -16.88 -0.03
CA HIS A 50 -8.53 -16.46 1.37
C HIS A 50 -8.14 -17.67 2.23
N VAL A 51 -7.03 -18.34 1.89
CA VAL A 51 -6.57 -19.52 2.63
C VAL A 51 -5.39 -19.19 3.55
N ASP A 52 -4.59 -18.17 3.21
CA ASP A 52 -3.28 -17.96 3.86
C ASP A 52 -3.19 -16.67 4.71
N GLY A 53 -4.30 -15.93 4.86
CA GLY A 53 -4.36 -14.69 5.65
C GLY A 53 -5.27 -14.82 6.87
N LEU A 54 -4.80 -14.38 8.04
CA LEU A 54 -5.66 -14.22 9.22
C LEU A 54 -6.76 -13.19 8.89
N LYS A 55 -8.02 -13.51 9.20
CA LYS A 55 -9.10 -12.53 9.16
C LYS A 55 -8.69 -11.35 10.06
N LEU A 56 -8.54 -10.16 9.47
CA LEU A 56 -8.25 -8.96 10.26
C LEU A 56 -9.31 -8.83 11.36
N PRO A 57 -8.94 -8.59 12.62
CA PRO A 57 -9.91 -8.45 13.68
C PRO A 57 -10.83 -7.28 13.33
N MET A 58 -12.13 -7.46 13.52
CA MET A 58 -13.07 -6.34 13.40
C MET A 58 -12.63 -5.26 14.38
N PRO A 59 -12.52 -3.99 13.95
CA PRO A 59 -12.15 -2.93 14.86
C PRO A 59 -13.17 -2.84 16.00
N ILE A 60 -12.68 -2.61 17.21
CA ILE A 60 -13.55 -2.42 18.38
C ILE A 60 -14.40 -1.18 18.12
N TYR A 61 -15.73 -1.32 18.23
CA TYR A 61 -16.66 -0.21 18.09
C TYR A 61 -16.38 0.84 19.18
N LYS A 62 -16.18 2.09 18.76
CA LYS A 62 -16.04 3.24 19.65
C LYS A 62 -17.20 4.21 19.36
N PRO A 63 -18.24 4.27 20.22
CA PRO A 63 -19.31 5.23 20.02
C PRO A 63 -18.74 6.65 20.07
N GLY A 64 -19.13 7.48 19.09
CA GLY A 64 -18.73 8.88 19.06
C GLY A 64 -19.63 9.72 19.97
N ASP A 65 -19.04 10.56 20.81
CA ASP A 65 -19.79 11.58 21.55
C ASP A 65 -20.13 12.74 20.60
N ASN A 66 -21.42 12.95 20.34
CA ASN A 66 -21.90 14.02 19.47
C ASN A 66 -21.97 15.37 20.18
N TRP A 67 -22.07 15.38 21.51
CA TRP A 67 -22.21 16.59 22.34
C TRP A 67 -20.92 16.97 23.07
N SER A 68 -19.78 16.38 22.67
CA SER A 68 -18.47 16.80 23.16
C SER A 68 -18.31 18.31 22.99
N GLN A 69 -17.67 18.97 23.97
CA GLN A 69 -17.52 20.43 23.98
C GLN A 69 -16.97 21.00 22.65
N LYS A 70 -16.03 20.30 22.00
CA LYS A 70 -15.47 20.73 20.70
C LYS A 70 -16.49 20.74 19.57
N LYS A 71 -17.43 19.78 19.56
CA LYS A 71 -18.51 19.70 18.56
C LYS A 71 -19.64 20.67 18.91
N ALA A 72 -20.00 20.76 20.19
CA ALA A 72 -21.06 21.64 20.67
C ALA A 72 -20.72 23.13 20.47
N LEU A 73 -19.45 23.52 20.67
CA LEU A 73 -18.98 24.91 20.49
C LEU A 73 -18.43 25.18 19.08
N PHE A 74 -18.52 24.24 18.15
CA PHE A 74 -18.01 24.43 16.80
C PHE A 74 -18.78 25.55 16.08
N GLY A 75 -18.06 26.48 15.44
CA GLY A 75 -18.62 27.65 14.76
C GLY A 75 -18.96 28.84 15.67
N GLN A 76 -18.73 28.70 16.98
CA GLN A 76 -18.84 29.85 17.89
C GLN A 76 -17.83 30.94 17.49
N ASN A 77 -18.31 32.18 17.37
CA ASN A 77 -17.54 33.37 16.96
C ASN A 77 -17.11 33.45 15.49
N ASP A 78 -17.70 32.66 14.59
CA ASP A 78 -17.40 32.75 13.15
C ASP A 78 -17.81 34.09 12.51
N TYR A 79 -18.80 34.78 13.08
CA TYR A 79 -19.34 36.05 12.61
C TYR A 79 -18.99 37.24 13.51
N ILE A 80 -17.89 37.13 14.27
CA ILE A 80 -17.50 38.18 15.22
C ILE A 80 -17.18 39.51 14.53
N ASP A 81 -16.75 39.50 13.28
CA ASP A 81 -16.46 40.70 12.51
C ASP A 81 -17.71 41.54 12.18
N ILE A 82 -18.84 40.89 11.90
CA ILE A 82 -20.11 41.56 11.57
C ILE A 82 -20.99 41.83 12.79
N LEU A 83 -20.85 41.05 13.87
CA LEU A 83 -21.69 41.19 15.06
C LEU A 83 -21.08 42.06 16.16
N ALA A 84 -19.75 42.28 16.15
CA ALA A 84 -19.09 43.06 17.21
C ALA A 84 -19.28 44.58 17.06
N GLY A 85 -19.46 45.08 15.84
CA GLY A 85 -19.70 46.51 15.59
C GLY A 85 -21.14 46.88 15.94
N ASN A 86 -21.36 47.38 17.15
CA ASN A 86 -22.66 47.90 17.58
C ASN A 86 -22.49 49.37 18.04
N PRO A 87 -23.59 50.14 18.20
CA PRO A 87 -23.49 51.54 18.61
C PRO A 87 -22.79 51.75 19.96
N SER A 88 -22.68 50.71 20.80
CA SER A 88 -22.01 50.72 22.09
C SER A 88 -20.54 50.27 22.05
N ASN A 89 -20.10 49.63 20.96
CA ASN A 89 -18.73 49.17 20.74
C ASN A 89 -18.32 49.53 19.30
N PRO A 90 -17.69 50.70 19.11
CA PRO A 90 -17.35 51.23 17.80
C PRO A 90 -16.18 50.50 17.12
N ASP A 91 -15.51 49.59 17.83
CA ASP A 91 -14.36 48.88 17.29
C ASP A 91 -14.78 47.87 16.20
N PRO A 92 -14.16 47.91 15.00
CA PRO A 92 -14.38 46.88 14.00
C PRO A 92 -13.89 45.54 14.54
N GLY A 93 -14.79 44.55 14.58
CA GLY A 93 -14.51 43.22 15.10
C GLY A 93 -13.30 42.54 14.46
N LEU A 94 -12.69 41.60 15.18
CA LEU A 94 -11.54 40.84 14.70
C LEU A 94 -11.94 39.97 13.50
N HIS A 95 -11.28 40.13 12.34
CA HIS A 95 -11.55 39.25 11.19
C HIS A 95 -11.37 37.75 11.55
N PRO A 96 -12.34 36.86 11.25
CA PRO A 96 -12.30 35.42 11.53
C PRO A 96 -10.99 34.70 11.18
N ALA A 97 -10.32 35.09 10.09
CA ALA A 97 -9.03 34.51 9.71
C ALA A 97 -7.94 34.65 10.80
N LYS A 98 -8.03 35.68 11.65
CA LYS A 98 -7.07 35.95 12.72
C LYS A 98 -7.32 35.11 13.98
N ILE A 99 -8.55 34.59 14.17
CA ILE A 99 -8.99 33.76 15.32
C ILE A 99 -8.35 32.36 15.29
N LEU A 100 -7.89 31.92 14.12
CA LEU A 100 -7.30 30.61 13.89
C LEU A 100 -5.90 30.46 14.54
N TYR A 101 -5.82 30.52 15.88
CA TYR A 101 -4.57 30.47 16.64
C TYR A 101 -3.86 29.12 16.58
N HIS A 102 -4.59 28.05 16.30
CA HIS A 102 -4.03 26.70 16.11
C HIS A 102 -3.24 26.55 14.81
N LEU A 103 -3.44 27.46 13.84
CA LEU A 103 -2.77 27.46 12.55
C LEU A 103 -1.53 28.37 12.58
N PRO A 104 -0.46 28.04 11.82
CA PRO A 104 0.68 28.92 11.66
C PRO A 104 0.27 30.29 11.10
N SER A 105 0.93 31.34 11.57
CA SER A 105 0.58 32.73 11.22
C SER A 105 0.56 33.00 9.71
N TRP A 106 1.46 32.36 8.96
CA TRP A 106 1.58 32.48 7.51
C TRP A 106 0.52 31.69 6.73
N LEU A 107 -0.25 30.82 7.38
CA LEU A 107 -1.32 29.99 6.80
C LEU A 107 -2.73 30.54 7.08
N ARG A 108 -2.87 31.43 8.06
CA ARG A 108 -4.15 32.05 8.43
C ARG A 108 -4.74 32.87 7.27
N GLY A 109 -5.99 32.58 6.90
CA GLY A 109 -6.71 33.28 5.82
C GLY A 109 -6.14 33.09 4.43
N VAL A 110 -5.34 32.04 4.21
CA VAL A 110 -4.68 31.78 2.93
C VAL A 110 -5.36 30.65 2.19
N ARG A 111 -5.72 30.90 0.94
CA ARG A 111 -6.14 29.88 -0.01
C ARG A 111 -5.22 29.92 -1.22
N GLY A 112 -4.76 28.77 -1.67
CA GLY A 112 -3.84 28.69 -2.80
C GLY A 112 -3.47 27.26 -3.15
N ASN A 113 -2.74 27.11 -4.26
CA ASN A 113 -2.17 25.82 -4.64
C ASN A 113 -0.95 25.47 -3.78
N GLU A 114 -0.51 24.21 -3.83
CA GLU A 114 0.65 23.74 -3.07
C GLU A 114 1.89 24.62 -3.27
N TYR A 115 2.14 25.07 -4.51
CA TYR A 115 3.27 25.91 -4.84
C TYR A 115 3.24 27.26 -4.09
N GLN A 116 2.11 27.94 -4.10
CA GLN A 116 1.90 29.20 -3.38
C GLN A 116 2.03 29.01 -1.87
N MET A 117 1.49 27.90 -1.34
CA MET A 117 1.61 27.56 0.09
C MET A 117 3.07 27.36 0.49
N LEU A 118 3.84 26.60 -0.30
CA LEU A 118 5.25 26.35 -0.04
C LEU A 118 6.11 27.61 -0.17
N LEU A 119 5.80 28.51 -1.11
CA LEU A 119 6.46 29.81 -1.18
C LEU A 119 6.23 30.64 0.08
N LYS A 120 5.00 30.63 0.60
CA LYS A 120 4.65 31.34 1.83
C LYS A 120 5.33 30.73 3.05
N GLN A 121 5.35 29.40 3.13
CA GLN A 121 6.10 28.66 4.15
C GLN A 121 7.59 29.00 4.08
N ARG A 122 8.20 29.00 2.89
CA ARG A 122 9.61 29.36 2.68
C ARG A 122 9.89 30.77 3.19
N LYS A 123 9.04 31.75 2.83
CA LYS A 123 9.16 33.15 3.24
C LYS A 123 9.06 33.32 4.75
N ALA A 124 8.20 32.54 5.43
CA ALA A 124 8.07 32.59 6.87
C ALA A 124 9.24 31.90 7.60
N LEU A 125 9.77 30.82 7.02
CA LEU A 125 10.83 30.02 7.65
C LEU A 125 12.24 30.59 7.43
N ILE A 126 12.48 31.33 6.34
CA ILE A 126 13.80 31.89 6.02
C ILE A 126 14.28 32.93 7.05
N THR A 127 13.35 33.66 7.67
CA THR A 127 13.65 34.62 8.73
C THR A 127 13.97 33.95 10.07
N THR A 128 13.70 32.65 10.18
CA THR A 128 13.92 31.85 11.39
C THR A 128 15.21 31.02 11.25
N LYS A 129 15.73 30.46 12.36
CA LYS A 129 16.86 29.51 12.35
C LYS A 129 16.56 28.16 11.67
N TYR A 130 15.38 27.99 11.06
CA TYR A 130 14.93 26.73 10.48
C TYR A 130 15.89 26.14 9.43
N PRO A 131 16.49 26.92 8.50
CA PRO A 131 17.42 26.38 7.51
C PRO A 131 18.67 25.76 8.14
N LEU A 132 19.15 26.34 9.23
CA LEU A 132 20.34 25.88 9.96
C LEU A 132 20.02 24.65 10.81
N VAL A 133 18.90 24.66 11.53
CA VAL A 133 18.52 23.59 12.48
C VAL A 133 17.98 22.35 11.74
N ARG A 134 17.31 22.52 10.60
CA ARG A 134 16.69 21.42 9.83
C ARG A 134 17.07 21.48 8.35
N PRO A 135 18.37 21.27 8.01
CA PRO A 135 18.87 21.43 6.66
C PRO A 135 18.23 20.46 5.65
N THR A 136 17.96 19.21 6.05
CA THR A 136 17.32 18.22 5.17
C THR A 136 15.91 18.67 4.77
N LYS A 137 15.07 19.06 5.74
CA LYS A 137 13.71 19.53 5.45
C LYS A 137 13.70 20.83 4.65
N TRP A 138 14.69 21.70 4.86
CA TRP A 138 14.86 22.91 4.08
C TRP A 138 15.21 22.60 2.62
N ARG A 139 16.14 21.67 2.39
CA ARG A 139 16.47 21.17 1.05
C ARG A 139 15.26 20.55 0.35
N ASP A 140 14.52 19.68 1.02
CA ASP A 140 13.33 19.03 0.47
C ASP A 140 12.26 20.04 0.05
N LEU A 141 12.01 21.06 0.88
CA LEU A 141 11.10 22.15 0.58
C LEU A 141 11.54 22.92 -0.67
N ASN A 142 12.82 23.26 -0.80
CA ASN A 142 13.34 23.95 -1.98
C ASN A 142 13.27 23.07 -3.25
N LEU A 143 13.54 21.76 -3.12
CA LEU A 143 13.39 20.80 -4.22
C LEU A 143 11.94 20.71 -4.68
N ARG A 144 10.98 20.65 -3.75
CA ARG A 144 9.55 20.61 -4.07
C ARG A 144 9.08 21.87 -4.77
N ILE A 145 9.50 23.04 -4.31
CA ILE A 145 9.23 24.34 -4.96
C ILE A 145 9.80 24.35 -6.38
N SER A 146 11.06 23.93 -6.56
CA SER A 146 11.71 23.87 -7.87
C SER A 146 11.00 22.92 -8.83
N TYR A 147 10.58 21.75 -8.34
CA TYR A 147 9.79 20.79 -9.10
C TYR A 147 8.45 21.38 -9.55
N LEU A 148 7.67 21.92 -8.60
CA LEU A 148 6.35 22.49 -8.88
C LEU A 148 6.44 23.67 -9.85
N TYR A 149 7.46 24.52 -9.73
CA TYR A 149 7.69 25.60 -10.67
C TYR A 149 7.90 25.08 -12.10
N ARG A 150 8.75 24.06 -12.29
CA ARG A 150 8.99 23.47 -13.61
C ARG A 150 7.73 22.79 -14.14
N PHE A 151 7.02 22.05 -13.30
CA PHE A 151 5.83 21.30 -13.69
C PHE A 151 4.69 22.24 -14.11
N LEU A 152 4.34 23.21 -13.25
CA LEU A 152 3.24 24.14 -13.50
C LEU A 152 3.48 25.01 -14.75
N ASN A 153 4.72 25.44 -14.98
CA ASN A 153 5.02 26.35 -16.09
C ASN A 153 5.37 25.64 -17.40
N ARG A 154 5.84 24.38 -17.37
CA ARG A 154 6.29 23.67 -18.59
C ARG A 154 5.41 22.48 -18.99
N LYS A 155 4.65 21.90 -18.06
CA LYS A 155 3.89 20.66 -18.29
C LYS A 155 2.39 20.84 -18.17
N THR A 156 1.92 21.86 -17.46
CA THR A 156 0.47 22.15 -17.36
C THR A 156 -0.03 22.81 -18.64
N ARG A 157 -1.10 22.24 -19.21
CA ARG A 157 -1.78 22.80 -20.39
C ARG A 157 -2.47 24.10 -20.00
N THR A 158 -2.00 25.21 -20.54
CA THR A 158 -2.67 26.51 -20.43
C THR A 158 -3.61 26.71 -21.62
N TRP A 159 -4.46 27.74 -21.56
CA TRP A 159 -5.34 28.10 -22.69
C TRP A 159 -4.57 28.50 -23.95
N PHE A 160 -3.30 28.91 -23.81
CA PHE A 160 -2.37 29.18 -24.91
C PHE A 160 -1.70 27.93 -25.50
N SER A 161 -1.86 26.76 -24.87
CA SER A 161 -1.23 25.52 -25.33
C SER A 161 -1.97 24.96 -26.54
N LYS A 162 -1.25 24.70 -27.64
CA LYS A 162 -1.82 24.08 -28.85
C LYS A 162 -2.48 22.75 -28.49
N LYS A 163 -3.72 22.53 -28.96
CA LYS A 163 -4.36 21.21 -28.87
C LYS A 163 -3.52 20.23 -29.69
N LYS A 164 -3.14 19.11 -29.07
CA LYS A 164 -2.51 17.98 -29.76
C LYS A 164 -3.55 17.24 -30.58
#